data_AF-A0A7K0SLS2-F1
#
_entry.id   AF-A0A7K0SLS2-F1
#
_cell.length_a   1.000
_cell.length_b   1.000
_cell.length_c   1.000
_cell.angle_alpha   90.00
_cell.angle_beta   90.00
_cell.angle_gamma   90.00
#
_symmetry.space_group_name_H-M   'P 1'
#
loop_
_entity.id
_entity.type
_entity.pdbx_description
1 polymer ?
#
loop_
_entity_poly.entity_id
_entity_poly.type
_entity_poly.pdbx_seq_one_letter_code
_entity_poly.pdbx_strand_id
1 'polypeptide(L)'
;MKPIEKPAFIAALIGPIQSVLGWTIAGALWVGYDPVRQTISDLAANESPVQLVMSSFFVLGGVLTLIASIYARTFAFPGRVALFLAAICTFGLTIFPTPLIGYSFWHRVFAIASFVLSAGWHLFAMRTRKDAPWILKPPAAIIGTAL
;
A
#
# COMPACT_ATOMS: atom_id res chain seq x y z
N MET A 1 -26.43 -1.02 -2.26
CA MET A 1 -25.17 -0.48 -1.69
C MET A 1 -24.67 0.68 -2.54
N LYS A 2 -23.84 1.61 -2.01
CA LYS A 2 -23.19 2.63 -2.87
C LYS A 2 -22.14 1.95 -3.76
N PRO A 3 -22.06 2.28 -5.05
CA PRO A 3 -21.11 1.63 -5.96
C PRO A 3 -19.67 2.10 -5.72
N ILE A 4 -18.72 1.35 -6.27
CA ILE A 4 -17.34 1.82 -6.46
C ILE A 4 -17.39 2.92 -7.51
N GLU A 5 -16.83 4.08 -7.18
CA GLU A 5 -16.79 5.21 -8.12
C GLU A 5 -15.58 5.10 -9.05
N LYS A 6 -15.67 5.75 -10.22
CA LYS A 6 -14.61 5.75 -11.25
C LYS A 6 -13.20 6.04 -10.70
N PRO A 7 -12.98 7.00 -9.77
CA PRO A 7 -11.65 7.25 -9.23
C PRO A 7 -11.04 6.04 -8.52
N ALA A 8 -11.83 5.34 -7.70
CA ALA A 8 -11.36 4.14 -7.01
C ALA A 8 -11.08 2.99 -7.99
N PHE A 9 -11.89 2.84 -9.04
CA PHE A 9 -11.65 1.85 -10.08
C PHE A 9 -10.32 2.10 -10.83
N ILE A 10 -10.10 3.34 -11.26
CA ILE A 10 -8.84 3.74 -11.93
C ILE A 10 -7.65 3.55 -10.98
N ALA A 11 -7.78 3.96 -9.72
CA ALA A 11 -6.72 3.81 -8.73
C ALA A 11 -6.37 2.33 -8.48
N ALA A 12 -7.37 1.45 -8.41
CA ALA A 12 -7.17 0.02 -8.24
C ALA A 12 -6.48 -0.64 -9.44
N LEU A 13 -6.67 -0.12 -10.67
CA LEU A 13 -5.95 -0.59 -11.86
C LEU A 13 -4.49 -0.13 -11.86
N ILE A 14 -4.23 1.14 -11.53
CA ILE A 14 -2.89 1.71 -11.57
C ILE A 14 -2.04 1.17 -10.41
N GLY A 15 -2.63 0.96 -9.22
CA GLY A 15 -1.94 0.62 -7.98
C GLY A 15 -0.94 -0.54 -8.08
N PRO A 16 -1.35 -1.73 -8.56
CA PRO A 16 -0.44 -2.86 -8.75
C PRO A 16 0.65 -2.58 -9.79
N ILE A 17 0.29 -1.92 -10.89
CA ILE A 17 1.22 -1.61 -11.99
C ILE A 17 2.32 -0.67 -11.50
N GLN A 18 1.95 0.45 -10.88
CA GLN A 18 2.93 1.41 -10.38
C GLN A 18 3.79 0.82 -9.25
N SER A 19 3.22 -0.07 -8.43
CA SER A 19 3.97 -0.72 -7.36
C SER A 19 5.11 -1.57 -7.93
N VAL A 20 4.78 -2.47 -8.87
CA VAL A 20 5.77 -3.34 -9.53
C VAL A 20 6.80 -2.52 -10.31
N LEU A 21 6.36 -1.53 -11.09
CA LEU A 21 7.26 -0.67 -11.85
C LEU A 21 8.19 0.12 -10.93
N GLY A 22 7.72 0.58 -9.78
CA GLY A 22 8.51 1.42 -8.88
C GLY A 22 9.79 0.75 -8.40
N TRP A 23 9.67 -0.40 -7.75
CA TRP A 23 10.84 -1.12 -7.26
C TRP A 23 11.65 -1.77 -8.38
N THR A 24 11.03 -2.14 -9.50
CA THR A 24 11.75 -2.68 -10.67
C THR A 24 12.64 -1.61 -11.31
N ILE A 25 12.10 -0.41 -11.57
CA ILE A 25 12.84 0.71 -12.17
C ILE A 25 13.92 1.20 -11.21
N ALA A 26 13.58 1.44 -9.94
CA ALA A 26 14.56 1.90 -8.95
C ALA A 26 15.69 0.88 -8.75
N GLY A 27 15.36 -0.42 -8.65
CA GLY A 27 16.36 -1.48 -8.56
C GLY A 27 17.26 -1.57 -9.79
N ALA A 28 16.71 -1.42 -10.99
CA ALA A 28 17.50 -1.44 -12.23
C ALA A 28 18.44 -0.24 -12.37
N LEU A 29 18.11 0.91 -11.77
CA LEU A 29 18.93 2.13 -11.80
C LEU A 29 20.07 2.10 -10.76
N TRP A 30 20.01 1.22 -9.76
CA TRP A 30 21.04 1.10 -8.72
C TRP A 30 21.91 -0.14 -8.93
N VAL A 31 23.11 0.06 -9.49
CA VAL A 31 24.06 -1.02 -9.83
C VAL A 31 24.41 -1.95 -8.65
N GLY A 32 24.43 -1.42 -7.43
CA GLY A 32 24.77 -2.19 -6.22
C GLY A 32 23.57 -2.79 -5.49
N TYR A 33 22.36 -2.67 -6.04
CA TYR A 33 21.16 -3.19 -5.41
C TYR A 33 21.09 -4.71 -5.54
N ASP A 34 20.97 -5.40 -4.41
CA ASP A 34 20.74 -6.85 -4.35
C ASP A 34 19.36 -7.13 -3.73
N PRO A 35 18.33 -7.50 -4.50
CA PRO A 35 16.98 -7.72 -3.99
C PRO A 35 16.87 -8.94 -3.05
N VAL A 36 17.89 -9.80 -2.98
CA VAL A 36 17.95 -10.92 -2.02
C VAL A 36 18.42 -10.44 -0.66
N ARG A 37 19.24 -9.39 -0.62
CA ARG A 37 19.86 -8.86 0.62
C ARG A 37 19.25 -7.55 1.10
N GLN A 38 18.69 -6.76 0.19
CA GLN A 38 18.17 -5.43 0.43
C GLN A 38 16.67 -5.38 0.15
N THR A 39 15.97 -4.65 0.99
CA THR A 39 14.53 -4.45 0.92
C THR A 39 14.15 -3.40 -0.12
N ILE A 40 12.86 -3.32 -0.44
CA ILE A 40 12.31 -2.21 -1.24
C ILE A 40 12.48 -0.87 -0.50
N SER A 41 12.42 -0.85 0.83
CA SER A 41 12.66 0.37 1.61
C SER A 41 14.09 0.88 1.48
N ASP A 42 15.06 0.00 1.22
CA ASP A 42 16.46 0.41 0.99
C ASP A 42 16.63 1.19 -0.32
N LEU A 43 15.80 0.91 -1.33
CA LEU A 43 15.73 1.73 -2.54
C LEU A 43 15.32 3.18 -2.23
N ALA A 44 14.55 3.40 -1.15
CA ALA A 44 14.13 4.71 -0.66
C ALA A 44 14.96 5.22 0.53
N ALA A 45 16.10 4.59 0.85
CA ALA A 45 16.96 5.00 1.96
C ALA A 45 17.63 6.35 1.70
N ASN A 46 18.06 7.03 2.77
CA ASN A 46 18.72 8.35 2.69
C ASN A 46 19.96 8.35 1.79
N GLU A 47 20.73 7.28 1.82
CA GLU A 47 21.98 7.12 1.08
C GLU A 47 21.77 6.45 -0.29
N SER A 48 20.53 6.09 -0.63
CA SER A 48 20.22 5.42 -1.89
C SER A 48 20.33 6.39 -3.07
N PRO A 49 21.05 6.03 -4.15
CA PRO A 49 21.14 6.87 -5.35
C PRO A 49 19.80 7.00 -6.09
N VAL A 50 18.84 6.12 -5.77
CA VAL A 50 17.50 6.07 -6.37
C VAL A 50 16.40 6.46 -5.37
N GLN A 51 16.78 7.09 -4.25
CA GLN A 51 15.87 7.45 -3.15
C GLN A 51 14.62 8.18 -3.65
N LEU A 52 14.81 9.22 -4.46
CA LEU A 52 13.71 10.05 -4.96
C LEU A 52 12.82 9.29 -5.94
N VAL A 53 13.40 8.41 -6.75
CA VAL A 53 12.63 7.54 -7.66
C VAL A 53 11.73 6.64 -6.83
N MET A 54 12.28 5.85 -5.90
CA MET A 54 11.46 4.93 -5.09
C MET A 54 10.44 5.67 -4.20
N SER A 55 10.86 6.76 -3.55
CA SER A 55 9.96 7.59 -2.72
C SER A 55 8.79 8.14 -3.52
N SER A 56 8.99 8.53 -4.79
CA SER A 56 7.90 9.01 -5.64
C SER A 56 6.84 7.93 -5.90
N PHE A 57 7.26 6.67 -6.07
CA PHE A 57 6.33 5.54 -6.21
C PHE A 57 5.61 5.21 -4.90
N PHE A 58 6.26 5.33 -3.74
CA PHE A 58 5.57 5.21 -2.46
C PHE A 58 4.51 6.31 -2.28
N VAL A 59 4.83 7.56 -2.61
CA VAL A 59 3.87 8.67 -2.57
C VAL A 59 2.70 8.41 -3.53
N LEU A 60 2.98 7.99 -4.77
CA LEU A 60 1.93 7.64 -5.72
C LEU A 60 1.03 6.51 -5.20
N GLY A 61 1.62 5.41 -4.70
CA GLY A 61 0.89 4.30 -4.09
C GLY A 61 0.02 4.74 -2.90
N GLY A 62 0.54 5.62 -2.04
CA GLY A 62 -0.20 6.24 -0.94
C GLY A 62 -1.40 7.06 -1.45
N VAL A 63 -1.21 7.89 -2.47
CA VAL A 63 -2.29 8.68 -3.08
C VAL A 63 -3.36 7.78 -3.70
N LEU A 64 -2.99 6.73 -4.43
CA LEU A 64 -3.95 5.79 -5.03
C LEU A 64 -4.76 5.05 -3.95
N THR A 65 -4.10 4.64 -2.87
CA THR A 65 -4.75 4.00 -1.72
C THR A 65 -5.70 4.97 -1.01
N LEU A 66 -5.30 6.24 -0.87
CA LEU A 66 -6.14 7.29 -0.32
C LEU A 66 -7.40 7.53 -1.17
N ILE A 67 -7.24 7.58 -2.51
CA ILE A 67 -8.37 7.65 -3.45
C ILE A 67 -9.29 6.45 -3.26
N ALA A 68 -8.75 5.23 -3.18
CA ALA A 68 -9.55 4.03 -2.96
C ALA A 68 -10.33 4.12 -1.63
N SER A 69 -9.70 4.58 -0.55
CA SER A 69 -10.36 4.74 0.76
C SER A 69 -11.59 5.67 0.70
N ILE A 70 -11.54 6.71 -0.13
CA ILE A 70 -12.61 7.71 -0.26
C ILE A 70 -13.72 7.19 -1.18
N TYR A 71 -13.35 6.68 -2.36
CA TYR A 71 -14.26 6.42 -3.47
C TYR A 71 -14.75 4.97 -3.58
N ALA A 72 -14.17 4.02 -2.84
CA ALA A 72 -14.60 2.62 -2.79
C ALA A 72 -15.78 2.41 -1.82
N ARG A 73 -16.89 3.12 -2.04
CA ARG A 73 -18.02 3.19 -1.08
C ARG A 73 -18.82 1.89 -0.93
N THR A 74 -18.56 0.90 -1.77
CA THR A 74 -19.08 -0.47 -1.62
C THR A 74 -18.52 -1.16 -0.37
N PHE A 75 -17.24 -0.90 -0.04
CA PHE A 75 -16.58 -1.45 1.14
C PHE A 75 -17.26 -0.96 2.42
N ALA A 76 -17.20 -1.78 3.48
CA ALA A 76 -17.60 -1.32 4.80
C ALA A 76 -16.73 -0.16 5.26
N PHE A 77 -17.29 0.71 6.11
CA PHE A 77 -16.59 1.90 6.58
C PHE A 77 -15.27 1.58 7.30
N PRO A 78 -15.18 0.55 8.18
CA PRO A 78 -13.91 0.18 8.80
C PRO A 78 -12.81 -0.15 7.78
N GLY A 79 -13.14 -0.85 6.69
CA GLY A 79 -12.17 -1.17 5.63
C GLY A 79 -11.66 0.08 4.90
N ARG A 80 -12.53 1.06 4.71
CA ARG A 80 -12.14 2.37 4.15
C ARG A 80 -11.22 3.13 5.12
N VAL A 81 -11.50 3.08 6.42
CA VAL A 81 -10.61 3.66 7.45
C VAL A 81 -9.25 2.94 7.47
N ALA A 82 -9.23 1.61 7.36
CA ALA A 82 -7.99 0.84 7.29
C ALA A 82 -7.13 1.26 6.08
N LEU A 83 -7.74 1.38 4.89
CA LEU A 83 -7.05 1.86 3.69
C LEU A 83 -6.57 3.31 3.83
N PHE A 84 -7.38 4.19 4.43
CA PHE A 84 -6.98 5.57 4.69
C PHE A 84 -5.74 5.61 5.59
N LEU A 85 -5.74 4.87 6.71
CA LEU A 85 -4.62 4.81 7.62
C LEU A 85 -3.38 4.17 6.96
N ALA A 86 -3.56 3.14 6.13
CA ALA A 86 -2.47 2.56 5.35
C ALA A 86 -1.80 3.60 4.42
N ALA A 87 -2.59 4.45 3.77
CA ALA A 87 -2.08 5.54 2.95
C ALA A 87 -1.28 6.55 3.80
N ILE A 88 -1.80 6.97 4.96
CA ILE A 88 -1.08 7.85 5.89
C ILE A 88 0.24 7.22 6.35
N CYS A 89 0.23 5.94 6.69
CA CYS A 89 1.44 5.21 7.08
C CYS A 89 2.45 5.09 5.92
N THR A 90 1.98 4.96 4.68
CA THR A 90 2.85 4.97 3.49
C THR A 90 3.52 6.33 3.27
N PHE A 91 2.82 7.43 3.54
CA PHE A 91 3.47 8.74 3.60
C PHE A 91 4.47 8.83 4.75
N GLY A 92 4.09 8.32 5.93
CA GLY A 92 4.96 8.29 7.11
C GLY A 92 6.28 7.58 6.86
N LEU A 93 6.28 6.36 6.31
CA LEU A 93 7.53 5.63 6.02
C LEU A 93 8.40 6.34 4.97
N THR A 94 7.79 7.15 4.11
CA THR A 94 8.51 7.95 3.11
C THR A 94 9.10 9.23 3.70
N ILE A 95 8.40 9.87 4.64
CA ILE A 95 8.87 11.05 5.38
C ILE A 95 10.00 10.68 6.34
N PHE A 96 9.93 9.49 6.93
CA PHE A 96 10.96 8.93 7.80
C PHE A 96 11.68 7.79 7.06
N PRO A 97 12.53 8.06 6.05
CA PRO A 97 13.26 7.02 5.35
C PRO A 97 14.22 6.28 6.30
N THR A 98 14.50 5.01 6.00
CA THR A 98 15.51 4.23 6.72
C THR A 98 16.92 4.59 6.23
N PRO A 99 17.96 4.53 7.08
CA PRO A 99 19.34 4.51 6.60
C PRO A 99 19.70 3.14 6.03
N LEU A 100 20.70 3.07 5.15
CA LEU A 100 21.24 1.78 4.65
C LEU A 100 21.97 0.97 5.74
N ILE A 101 22.52 1.65 6.76
CA ILE A 101 23.18 1.03 7.90
C ILE A 101 22.42 1.39 9.17
N GLY A 102 21.92 0.40 9.88
CA GLY A 102 21.11 0.58 11.09
C GLY A 102 19.61 0.58 10.78
N TYR A 103 18.82 1.35 11.54
CA TYR A 103 17.38 1.44 11.34
C TYR A 103 16.81 2.79 11.78
N SER A 104 15.69 3.18 11.17
CA SER A 104 14.84 4.28 11.63
C SER A 104 13.64 3.72 12.38
N PHE A 105 13.47 4.10 13.65
CA PHE A 105 12.36 3.64 14.48
C PHE A 105 11.00 4.02 13.86
N TRP A 106 10.84 5.30 13.47
CA TRP A 106 9.60 5.78 12.88
C TRP A 106 9.32 5.16 11.51
N HIS A 107 10.36 4.96 10.67
CA HIS A 107 10.22 4.22 9.42
C HIS A 107 9.57 2.86 9.67
N ARG A 108 10.13 2.11 10.63
CA ARG A 108 9.70 0.75 10.95
C ARG A 108 8.27 0.71 11.47
N VAL A 109 7.89 1.63 12.35
CA VAL A 109 6.51 1.73 12.86
C VAL A 109 5.54 1.98 11.71
N PHE A 110 5.81 2.96 10.85
CA PHE A 110 4.95 3.28 9.72
C PHE A 110 4.91 2.17 8.67
N ALA A 111 6.05 1.55 8.36
CA ALA A 111 6.12 0.45 7.39
C ALA A 111 5.34 -0.78 7.87
N ILE A 112 5.52 -1.19 9.14
CA ILE A 112 4.76 -2.32 9.72
C ILE A 112 3.26 -2.00 9.76
N ALA A 113 2.88 -0.80 10.21
CA ALA A 113 1.48 -0.40 10.26
C ALA A 113 0.85 -0.38 8.86
N SER A 114 1.55 0.19 7.87
CA SER A 114 1.10 0.19 6.46
C SER A 114 0.90 -1.23 5.94
N PHE A 115 1.88 -2.12 6.18
CA PHE A 115 1.81 -3.51 5.76
C PHE A 115 0.62 -4.25 6.39
N VAL A 116 0.47 -4.18 7.72
CA VAL A 116 -0.62 -4.87 8.45
C VAL A 116 -1.98 -4.36 8.01
N LEU A 117 -2.16 -3.04 7.87
CA LEU A 117 -3.42 -2.46 7.42
C LEU A 117 -3.72 -2.84 5.96
N SER A 118 -2.71 -2.82 5.09
CA SER A 118 -2.83 -3.16 3.67
C SER A 118 -3.02 -4.67 3.42
N ALA A 119 -2.57 -5.53 4.32
CA ALA A 119 -2.86 -6.96 4.27
C ALA A 119 -4.26 -7.26 4.83
N GLY A 120 -4.61 -6.63 5.97
CA GLY A 120 -5.82 -6.93 6.72
C GLY A 120 -7.09 -6.19 6.28
N TRP A 121 -7.01 -5.22 5.35
CA TRP A 121 -8.15 -4.36 5.01
C TRP A 121 -9.40 -5.13 4.55
N HIS A 122 -9.24 -6.31 3.93
CA HIS A 122 -10.36 -7.14 3.48
C HIS A 122 -11.28 -7.54 4.64
N LEU A 123 -10.72 -7.93 5.80
CA LEU A 123 -11.48 -8.24 7.01
C LEU A 123 -12.32 -7.06 7.45
N PHE A 124 -11.80 -5.83 7.33
CA PHE A 124 -12.51 -4.62 7.71
C PHE A 124 -13.50 -4.13 6.63
N ALA A 125 -13.30 -4.53 5.37
CA ALA A 125 -14.11 -4.12 4.22
C ALA A 125 -15.34 -5.01 3.99
N MET A 126 -15.41 -6.16 4.66
CA MET A 126 -16.44 -7.18 4.44
C MET A 126 -17.88 -6.69 4.68
N ARG A 127 -18.83 -7.36 4.04
CA ARG A 127 -20.26 -7.08 4.07
C ARG A 127 -21.02 -8.38 4.32
N THR A 128 -21.96 -8.34 5.27
CA THR A 128 -22.87 -9.47 5.58
C THR A 128 -24.24 -9.32 4.92
N ARG A 129 -24.49 -8.22 4.23
CA ARG A 129 -25.77 -7.97 3.53
C ARG A 129 -26.01 -8.99 2.42
N LYS A 130 -27.28 -9.34 2.20
CA LYS A 130 -27.69 -10.29 1.15
C LYS A 130 -27.36 -9.78 -0.26
N ASP A 131 -27.50 -8.47 -0.50
CA ASP A 131 -27.22 -7.79 -1.78
C ASP A 131 -25.73 -7.44 -1.99
N ALA A 132 -24.84 -7.84 -1.08
CA ALA A 132 -23.42 -7.59 -1.23
C ALA A 132 -22.77 -8.50 -2.28
N PRO A 133 -21.84 -7.98 -3.11
CA PRO A 133 -21.00 -8.79 -3.99
C PRO A 133 -20.33 -9.93 -3.22
N TRP A 134 -20.24 -11.11 -3.83
CA TRP A 134 -19.72 -12.31 -3.17
C TRP A 134 -18.30 -12.12 -2.64
N ILE A 135 -17.46 -11.35 -3.35
CA ILE A 135 -16.07 -11.09 -2.98
C ILE A 135 -15.93 -10.26 -1.68
N LEU A 136 -16.98 -9.55 -1.28
CA LEU A 136 -17.00 -8.81 -0.01
C LEU A 136 -17.63 -9.61 1.13
N LYS A 137 -18.08 -10.85 0.90
CA LYS A 137 -18.65 -11.68 1.97
C LYS A 137 -17.53 -12.28 2.83
N PRO A 138 -17.81 -12.66 4.09
CA PRO A 138 -16.78 -13.11 5.02
C PRO A 138 -15.84 -14.21 4.49
N PRO A 139 -16.33 -15.29 3.83
CA PRO A 139 -15.43 -16.33 3.32
C PRO A 139 -14.39 -15.79 2.32
N ALA A 140 -14.83 -14.97 1.35
CA ALA A 140 -13.94 -14.40 0.36
C ALA A 140 -12.96 -13.38 0.97
N ALA A 141 -13.43 -12.56 1.92
CA ALA A 141 -12.60 -11.58 2.61
C ALA A 141 -11.52 -12.24 3.49
N ILE A 142 -11.86 -13.34 4.17
CA ILE A 142 -10.91 -14.12 4.98
C ILE A 142 -9.85 -14.77 4.08
N ILE A 143 -10.27 -15.41 2.98
CA ILE A 143 -9.35 -16.01 2.01
C ILE A 143 -8.41 -14.94 1.44
N GLY A 144 -8.94 -13.78 1.04
CA GLY A 144 -8.14 -12.67 0.52
C GLY A 144 -7.19 -12.02 1.54
N THR A 145 -7.35 -12.31 2.84
CA THR A 145 -6.39 -11.88 3.88
C THR A 145 -5.32 -12.94 4.15
N ALA A 146 -5.65 -14.21 3.92
CA ALA A 146 -4.77 -15.34 4.21
C ALA A 146 -3.79 -15.66 3.06
N LEU A 147 -4.07 -15.18 1.85
CA LEU A 147 -3.24 -15.29 0.65
C LEU A 147 -2.37 -14.03 0.48
#